data_AF-A0A5T1FGH0-F1
#
_entry.id   AF-A0A5T1FGH0-F1
#
_cell.length_a   1.000
_cell.length_b   1.000
_cell.length_c   1.000
_cell.angle_alpha   90.00
_cell.angle_beta   90.00
_cell.angle_gamma   90.00
#
_symmetry.space_group_name_H-M   'P 1'
#
loop_
_entity.id
_entity.type
_entity.pdbx_description
1 polymer ?
#
loop_
_entity_poly.entity_id
_entity_poly.type
_entity_poly.pdbx_seq_one_letter_code
_entity_poly.pdbx_strand_id
1 'polypeptide(L)'
;MFINYRNERIEFNLPFDWAKNPYKISSYPHHLMSLRWINEENFSKEQIKIIILDFYDFHFVKKILHPYYVKIQADHCTCIRLFKLYQIKDLFKDDDKIYNIINNIIFRDLKFLQNKKVYRIGHNHGIMADTALLFFYNRCYKNNIFLLPILYRSYITFCMMWNIFGETK
;
A
#
# COMPACT_ATOMS: atom_id res chain seq x y z
N MET A 1 18.85 -4.69 -11.36
CA MET A 1 18.73 -3.79 -10.18
C MET A 1 18.77 -4.66 -8.92
N PHE A 2 18.99 -4.13 -7.71
CA PHE A 2 18.98 -4.96 -6.49
C PHE A 2 17.98 -4.42 -5.46
N ILE A 3 17.21 -5.32 -4.83
CA ILE A 3 16.41 -5.01 -3.65
C ILE A 3 17.14 -5.53 -2.42
N ASN A 4 17.26 -4.68 -1.40
CA ASN A 4 17.68 -5.14 -0.08
C ASN A 4 16.47 -5.74 0.66
N TYR A 5 16.58 -7.00 1.06
CA TYR A 5 15.63 -7.62 1.99
C TYR A 5 16.42 -8.27 3.13
N ARG A 6 16.18 -7.78 4.35
CA ARG A 6 17.04 -8.09 5.50
C ARG A 6 18.50 -7.74 5.17
N ASN A 7 19.41 -8.70 5.22
CA ASN A 7 20.84 -8.53 4.94
C ASN A 7 21.24 -9.09 3.56
N GLU A 8 20.26 -9.39 2.70
CA GLU A 8 20.50 -9.98 1.38
C GLU A 8 20.16 -8.99 0.26
N ARG A 9 20.99 -9.02 -0.80
CA ARG A 9 20.73 -8.34 -2.07
C ARG A 9 20.09 -9.30 -3.04
N ILE A 10 18.86 -9.01 -3.43
CA ILE A 10 18.09 -9.82 -4.37
C ILE A 10 18.12 -9.14 -5.72
N GLU A 11 18.50 -9.89 -6.74
CA GLU A 11 18.48 -9.39 -8.10
C GLU A 11 17.04 -9.13 -8.56
N PHE A 12 16.80 -7.91 -9.03
CA PHE A 12 15.56 -7.43 -9.61
C PHE A 12 15.75 -7.30 -11.11
N ASN A 13 15.37 -8.39 -11.80
CA ASN A 13 15.38 -8.51 -13.25
C ASN A 13 13.97 -8.24 -13.77
N LEU A 14 13.87 -7.53 -14.88
CA LEU A 14 12.61 -7.15 -15.50
C LEU A 14 12.31 -8.07 -16.70
N PRO A 15 11.05 -8.45 -16.95
CA PRO A 15 9.89 -8.21 -16.07
C PRO A 15 10.03 -8.94 -14.73
N PHE A 16 9.66 -8.29 -13.63
CA PHE A 16 9.85 -8.89 -12.31
C PHE A 16 8.71 -9.85 -11.98
N ASP A 17 9.05 -11.04 -11.47
CA ASP A 17 8.04 -11.95 -10.95
C ASP A 17 7.55 -11.47 -9.58
N TRP A 18 6.51 -10.64 -9.61
CA TRP A 18 5.82 -10.11 -8.44
C TRP A 18 5.15 -11.18 -7.56
N ALA A 19 4.96 -12.41 -8.07
CA ALA A 19 4.45 -13.54 -7.29
C ALA A 19 5.56 -14.38 -6.64
N LYS A 20 6.83 -14.10 -6.93
CA LYS A 20 7.97 -14.85 -6.42
C LYS A 20 8.03 -14.76 -4.90
N ASN A 21 8.20 -15.91 -4.24
CA ASN A 21 8.50 -15.99 -2.81
C ASN A 21 9.61 -17.02 -2.58
N PRO A 22 10.88 -16.63 -2.81
CA PRO A 22 11.99 -17.59 -2.81
C PRO A 22 12.23 -18.19 -1.41
N TYR A 23 11.87 -17.46 -0.35
CA TYR A 23 12.05 -17.90 1.03
C TYR A 23 10.82 -18.62 1.59
N LYS A 24 9.71 -18.72 0.84
CA LYS A 24 8.44 -19.33 1.28
C LYS A 24 7.91 -18.77 2.62
N ILE A 25 8.22 -17.51 2.94
CA ILE A 25 7.73 -16.80 4.14
C ILE A 25 6.75 -15.71 3.76
N SER A 26 5.74 -15.46 4.59
CA SER A 26 4.69 -14.46 4.36
C SER A 26 5.18 -13.01 4.37
N SER A 27 6.29 -12.75 5.07
CA SER A 27 6.86 -11.40 5.21
C SER A 27 7.58 -10.91 3.96
N TYR A 28 8.05 -11.82 3.09
CA TYR A 28 8.70 -11.47 1.83
C TYR A 28 7.72 -10.80 0.83
N PRO A 29 6.60 -11.44 0.43
CA PRO A 29 5.63 -10.82 -0.45
C PRO A 29 5.01 -9.57 0.17
N HIS A 30 4.85 -9.52 1.50
CA HIS A 30 4.41 -8.33 2.19
C HIS A 30 5.39 -7.16 2.02
N HIS A 31 6.69 -7.41 2.16
CA HIS A 31 7.74 -6.43 1.93
C HIS A 31 7.73 -5.93 0.48
N LEU A 32 7.73 -6.88 -0.46
CA LEU A 32 7.78 -6.61 -1.89
C LEU A 32 6.58 -5.75 -2.33
N MET A 33 5.36 -6.16 -1.98
CA MET A 33 4.12 -5.47 -2.35
C MET A 33 3.98 -4.10 -1.67
N SER A 34 4.68 -3.84 -0.56
CA SER A 34 4.56 -2.57 0.15
C SER A 34 5.29 -1.43 -0.56
N LEU A 35 6.18 -1.77 -1.52
CA LEU A 35 7.06 -0.84 -2.24
C LEU A 35 7.97 0.02 -1.34
N ARG A 36 7.98 -0.22 -0.01
CA ARG A 36 8.73 0.58 0.97
C ARG A 36 10.24 0.63 0.70
N TRP A 37 10.74 -0.37 -0.02
CA TRP A 37 12.14 -0.53 -0.39
C TRP A 37 12.59 0.37 -1.54
N ILE A 38 11.67 1.00 -2.28
CA ILE A 38 11.99 1.92 -3.37
C ILE A 38 12.42 3.28 -2.79
N ASN A 39 13.68 3.64 -2.71
CA ASN A 39 14.07 5.00 -2.28
C ASN A 39 15.12 5.61 -3.20
N GLU A 40 15.23 6.94 -3.17
CA GLU A 40 16.14 7.69 -4.04
C GLU A 40 17.62 7.45 -3.69
N GLU A 41 17.89 6.94 -2.48
CA GLU A 41 19.24 6.53 -2.05
C GLU A 41 19.71 5.26 -2.79
N ASN A 42 18.80 4.34 -3.12
CA ASN A 42 19.12 3.06 -3.74
C ASN A 42 18.76 2.98 -5.23
N PHE A 43 17.90 3.86 -5.73
CA PHE A 43 17.41 3.83 -7.10
C PHE A 43 17.39 5.21 -7.74
N SER A 44 17.87 5.29 -8.98
CA SER A 44 17.69 6.50 -9.79
C SER A 44 16.22 6.73 -10.13
N LYS A 45 15.85 7.98 -10.44
CA LYS A 45 14.49 8.34 -10.91
C LYS A 45 14.01 7.42 -12.06
N GLU A 46 14.89 7.09 -12.99
CA GLU A 46 14.54 6.22 -14.12
C GLU A 46 14.34 4.75 -13.70
N GLN A 47 15.14 4.25 -12.76
CA GLN A 47 14.91 2.91 -12.19
C GLN A 47 13.57 2.84 -11.45
N ILE A 48 13.23 3.85 -10.65
CA ILE A 48 11.94 3.95 -9.97
C ILE A 48 10.79 3.93 -10.99
N LYS A 49 10.90 4.72 -12.06
CA LYS A 49 9.92 4.75 -13.15
C LYS A 49 9.67 3.36 -13.73
N ILE A 50 10.73 2.64 -14.05
CA ILE A 50 10.63 1.30 -14.63
C ILE A 50 9.97 0.32 -13.65
N ILE A 51 10.32 0.36 -12.36
CA ILE A 51 9.71 -0.48 -11.31
C ILE A 51 8.20 -0.21 -11.21
N ILE A 52 7.79 1.06 -11.22
CA ILE A 52 6.38 1.45 -11.13
C ILE A 52 5.59 0.99 -12.37
N LEU A 53 6.17 1.11 -13.56
CA LEU A 53 5.57 0.61 -14.79
C LEU A 53 5.38 -0.90 -14.75
N ASP A 54 6.38 -1.66 -14.31
CA ASP A 54 6.31 -3.11 -14.21
C ASP A 54 5.29 -3.57 -13.14
N PHE A 55 5.24 -2.89 -11.99
CA PHE A 55 4.22 -3.13 -10.95
C PHE A 55 2.80 -2.86 -11.46
N TYR A 56 2.63 -1.76 -12.20
CA TYR A 56 1.35 -1.37 -12.79
C TYR A 56 0.91 -2.37 -13.86
N ASP A 57 1.81 -2.77 -14.76
CA ASP A 57 1.55 -3.78 -15.78
C ASP A 57 1.05 -5.08 -15.16
N PHE A 58 1.73 -5.57 -14.11
CA PHE A 58 1.35 -6.80 -13.42
C PHE A 58 -0.08 -6.75 -12.81
N HIS A 59 -0.44 -5.66 -12.13
CA HIS A 59 -1.70 -5.58 -11.36
C HIS A 59 -2.88 -4.94 -12.10
N PHE A 60 -2.64 -4.07 -13.07
CA PHE A 60 -3.68 -3.31 -13.79
C PHE A 60 -3.86 -3.80 -15.22
N VAL A 61 -2.78 -4.08 -15.94
CA VAL A 61 -2.84 -4.53 -17.34
C VAL A 61 -3.09 -6.03 -17.40
N LYS A 62 -2.21 -6.82 -16.78
CA LYS A 62 -2.31 -8.29 -16.68
C LYS A 62 -3.37 -8.75 -15.67
N LYS A 63 -3.82 -7.85 -14.78
CA LYS A 63 -4.85 -8.09 -13.75
C LYS A 63 -4.54 -9.27 -12.82
N ILE A 64 -3.27 -9.52 -12.53
CA ILE A 64 -2.87 -10.61 -11.65
C ILE A 64 -3.23 -10.27 -10.20
N LEU A 65 -3.91 -11.21 -9.52
CA LEU A 65 -4.49 -11.01 -8.20
C LEU A 65 -3.57 -11.54 -7.10
N HIS A 66 -2.51 -10.80 -6.79
CA HIS A 66 -1.61 -11.17 -5.71
C HIS A 66 -2.31 -11.05 -4.33
N PRO A 67 -2.22 -12.05 -3.42
CA PRO A 67 -2.91 -12.01 -2.13
C PRO A 67 -2.59 -10.78 -1.27
N TYR A 68 -1.34 -10.33 -1.30
CA TYR A 68 -0.87 -9.11 -0.60
C TYR A 68 -1.14 -7.81 -1.37
N TYR A 69 -1.98 -7.87 -2.41
CA TYR A 69 -2.48 -6.71 -3.14
C TYR A 69 -4.01 -6.59 -3.08
N VAL A 70 -4.75 -7.71 -3.12
CA VAL A 70 -6.23 -7.67 -3.26
C VAL A 70 -7.03 -8.33 -2.15
N LYS A 71 -6.40 -9.01 -1.18
CA LYS A 71 -7.08 -9.68 -0.07
C LYS A 71 -6.80 -8.99 1.25
N ILE A 72 -7.55 -9.32 2.30
CA ILE A 72 -7.41 -8.73 3.64
C ILE A 72 -5.99 -8.78 4.22
N GLN A 73 -5.15 -9.73 3.79
CA GLN A 73 -3.72 -9.82 4.15
C GLN A 73 -2.89 -8.63 3.62
N ALA A 74 -3.43 -7.89 2.65
CA ALA A 74 -2.81 -6.71 2.05
C ALA A 74 -3.09 -5.42 2.81
N ASP A 75 -3.96 -5.40 3.83
CA ASP A 75 -4.36 -4.16 4.51
C ASP A 75 -3.16 -3.36 5.03
N HIS A 76 -2.25 -4.02 5.74
CA HIS A 76 -1.07 -3.38 6.29
C HIS A 76 -0.08 -2.95 5.20
N CYS A 77 0.13 -3.85 4.23
CA CYS A 77 0.97 -3.61 3.05
C CYS A 77 0.48 -2.41 2.23
N THR A 78 -0.83 -2.28 2.06
CA THR A 78 -1.48 -1.23 1.28
C THR A 78 -1.36 0.13 1.95
N CYS A 79 -1.49 0.19 3.28
CA CYS A 79 -1.24 1.43 4.00
C CYS A 79 0.19 1.94 3.77
N ILE A 80 1.20 1.06 3.91
CA ILE A 80 2.60 1.41 3.67
C ILE A 80 2.80 1.87 2.21
N ARG A 81 2.25 1.12 1.25
CA ARG A 81 2.36 1.43 -0.18
C ARG A 81 1.76 2.79 -0.53
N LEU A 82 0.62 3.15 0.08
CA LEU A 82 0.01 4.47 -0.12
C LEU A 82 0.96 5.61 0.26
N PHE A 83 1.49 5.59 1.49
CA PHE A 83 2.46 6.60 1.93
C PHE A 83 3.66 6.64 1.01
N LYS A 84 4.13 5.47 0.58
CA LYS A 84 5.30 5.39 -0.27
C LYS A 84 5.08 5.98 -1.66
N LEU A 85 3.98 5.61 -2.31
CA LEU A 85 3.56 6.16 -3.60
C LEU A 85 3.35 7.67 -3.52
N TYR A 86 2.77 8.15 -2.42
CA TYR A 86 2.57 9.58 -2.19
C TYR A 86 3.89 10.36 -2.11
N GLN A 87 4.93 9.78 -1.50
CA GLN A 87 6.26 10.39 -1.46
C GLN A 87 6.90 10.43 -2.85
N ILE A 88 6.86 9.32 -3.59
CA ILE A 88 7.59 9.24 -4.87
C ILE A 88 6.87 9.91 -6.03
N LYS A 89 5.54 10.13 -5.96
CA LYS A 89 4.80 10.74 -7.08
C LYS A 89 5.31 12.13 -7.44
N ASP A 90 5.77 12.89 -6.44
CA ASP A 90 6.21 14.27 -6.64
C ASP A 90 7.54 14.34 -7.42
N LEU A 91 8.33 13.25 -7.45
CA LEU A 91 9.50 13.10 -8.32
C LEU A 91 9.13 13.11 -9.80
N PHE A 92 7.89 12.74 -10.12
CA PHE A 92 7.37 12.60 -11.47
C PHE A 92 6.33 13.66 -11.81
N LYS A 93 6.28 14.78 -11.06
CA LYS A 93 5.32 15.88 -11.32
C LYS A 93 5.39 16.44 -12.75
N ASP A 94 6.55 16.34 -13.39
CA ASP A 94 6.80 16.81 -14.76
C ASP A 94 6.64 15.70 -15.83
N ASP A 95 6.32 14.46 -15.42
CA ASP A 95 6.02 13.32 -16.29
C ASP A 95 4.57 12.86 -16.04
N ASP A 96 3.63 13.52 -16.74
CA ASP A 96 2.18 13.29 -16.58
C ASP A 96 1.79 11.82 -16.68
N LYS A 97 2.47 11.05 -17.55
CA LYS A 97 2.16 9.63 -17.74
C LYS A 97 2.44 8.84 -16.47
N ILE A 98 3.63 8.98 -15.90
CA ILE A 98 4.02 8.26 -14.68
C ILE A 98 3.27 8.80 -13.47
N TYR A 99 3.08 10.12 -13.38
CA TYR A 99 2.30 10.75 -12.33
C TYR A 99 0.87 10.17 -12.26
N ASN A 100 0.21 10.06 -13.42
CA ASN A 100 -1.13 9.49 -13.51
C ASN A 100 -1.16 7.98 -13.19
N ILE A 101 -0.14 7.22 -13.59
CA ILE A 101 -0.01 5.81 -13.22
C ILE A 101 0.10 5.65 -11.71
N ILE A 102 0.93 6.44 -11.04
CA ILE A 102 1.08 6.39 -9.58
C ILE A 102 -0.25 6.75 -8.90
N ASN A 103 -0.94 7.79 -9.37
CA ASN A 103 -2.26 8.15 -8.85
C ASN A 103 -3.30 7.06 -9.06
N ASN A 104 -3.30 6.34 -10.19
CA ASN A 104 -4.19 5.21 -10.41
C ASN A 104 -3.95 4.08 -9.39
N ILE A 105 -2.69 3.82 -9.03
CA ILE A 105 -2.36 2.86 -7.97
C ILE A 105 -2.88 3.36 -6.63
N ILE A 106 -2.64 4.63 -6.29
CA ILE A 106 -3.15 5.26 -5.06
C ILE A 106 -4.68 5.18 -4.98
N PHE A 107 -5.40 5.53 -6.03
CA PHE A 107 -6.87 5.47 -6.05
C PHE A 107 -7.40 4.05 -5.82
N ARG A 108 -6.74 3.03 -6.41
CA ARG A 108 -7.10 1.64 -6.17
C ARG A 108 -6.86 1.22 -4.71
N ASP A 109 -5.74 1.63 -4.14
CA ASP A 109 -5.39 1.35 -2.75
C ASP A 109 -6.34 2.07 -1.76
N LEU A 110 -6.69 3.33 -2.01
CA LEU A 110 -7.70 4.06 -1.24
C LEU A 110 -9.06 3.38 -1.29
N LYS A 111 -9.49 2.92 -2.47
CA LYS A 111 -10.74 2.16 -2.63
C LYS A 111 -10.68 0.82 -1.90
N PHE A 112 -9.54 0.14 -1.94
CA PHE A 112 -9.33 -1.12 -1.26
C PHE A 112 -9.48 -1.00 0.27
N LEU A 113 -8.85 0.00 0.90
CA LEU A 113 -8.94 0.23 2.36
C LEU A 113 -10.33 0.67 2.84
N GLN A 114 -11.15 1.23 1.95
CA GLN A 114 -12.54 1.56 2.25
C GLN A 114 -13.49 0.35 2.18
N ASN A 115 -13.03 -0.78 1.64
CA ASN A 115 -13.85 -1.99 1.55
C ASN A 115 -14.11 -2.61 2.93
N LYS A 116 -15.38 -2.78 3.28
CA LYS A 116 -15.80 -3.41 4.55
C LYS A 116 -15.25 -4.83 4.74
N LYS A 117 -15.03 -5.59 3.65
CA LYS A 117 -14.45 -6.96 3.71
C LYS A 117 -12.96 -6.97 4.03
N VAL A 118 -12.28 -5.84 3.91
CA VAL A 118 -10.85 -5.67 4.19
C VAL A 118 -10.65 -5.09 5.59
N TYR A 119 -11.56 -4.24 6.04
CA TYR A 119 -11.47 -3.58 7.33
C TYR A 119 -11.56 -4.56 8.51
N ARG A 120 -10.63 -4.44 9.47
CA ARG A 120 -10.58 -5.27 10.68
C ARG A 120 -11.10 -4.51 11.88
N ILE A 121 -12.38 -4.67 12.17
CA ILE A 121 -13.03 -4.03 13.31
C ILE A 121 -12.42 -4.55 14.63
N GLY A 122 -12.22 -3.65 15.60
CA GLY A 122 -11.65 -4.00 16.90
C GLY A 122 -10.17 -4.44 16.85
N HIS A 123 -9.43 -4.09 15.80
CA HIS A 123 -8.04 -4.51 15.58
C HIS A 123 -7.17 -3.32 15.17
N ASN A 124 -5.91 -3.29 15.60
CA ASN A 124 -4.95 -2.21 15.28
C ASN A 124 -4.76 -1.97 13.76
N HIS A 125 -4.92 -2.99 12.92
CA HIS A 125 -4.91 -2.86 11.46
C HIS A 125 -6.07 -1.99 10.94
N GLY A 126 -7.25 -2.08 11.57
CA GLY A 126 -8.38 -1.21 11.28
C GLY A 126 -8.07 0.25 11.57
N ILE A 127 -7.49 0.53 12.74
CA ILE A 127 -7.02 1.88 13.10
C ILE A 127 -6.02 2.38 12.07
N MET A 128 -5.02 1.57 11.72
CA MET A 128 -3.99 1.97 10.76
C MET A 128 -4.57 2.31 9.38
N ALA A 129 -5.55 1.52 8.89
CA ALA A 129 -6.24 1.80 7.64
C ALA A 129 -7.01 3.13 7.69
N ASP A 130 -7.70 3.42 8.80
CA ASP A 130 -8.42 4.67 8.98
C ASP A 130 -7.48 5.86 9.12
N THR A 131 -6.39 5.74 9.87
CA THR A 131 -5.36 6.77 9.97
C THR A 131 -4.76 7.10 8.61
N ALA A 132 -4.47 6.09 7.79
CA ALA A 132 -4.02 6.30 6.42
C ALA A 132 -5.07 7.07 5.61
N LEU A 133 -6.32 6.62 5.60
CA LEU A 133 -7.38 7.30 4.84
C LEU A 133 -7.60 8.74 5.30
N LEU A 134 -7.59 9.02 6.60
CA LEU A 134 -7.71 10.38 7.13
C LEU A 134 -6.52 11.27 6.73
N PHE A 135 -5.30 10.71 6.74
CA PHE A 135 -4.11 11.41 6.25
C PHE A 135 -4.25 11.84 4.78
N PHE A 136 -4.78 10.95 3.93
CA PHE A 136 -4.99 11.21 2.51
C PHE A 136 -6.21 12.11 2.24
N TYR A 137 -7.25 12.05 3.08
CA TYR A 137 -8.43 12.91 3.01
C TYR A 137 -8.05 14.38 3.22
N ASN A 138 -7.15 14.66 4.16
CA ASN A 138 -6.64 16.01 4.45
C ASN A 138 -5.64 16.54 3.41
N ARG A 139 -5.49 15.85 2.27
CA ARG A 139 -4.61 16.22 1.15
C ARG A 139 -5.42 16.26 -0.14
N CYS A 140 -4.79 15.97 -1.27
CA CYS A 140 -5.39 16.02 -2.60
C CYS A 140 -6.36 14.86 -2.93
N TYR A 141 -6.71 13.98 -1.98
CA TYR A 141 -7.53 12.78 -2.24
C TYR A 141 -8.92 12.81 -1.58
N LYS A 142 -9.36 13.96 -1.08
CA LYS A 142 -10.66 14.16 -0.40
C LYS A 142 -11.83 13.54 -1.17
N ASN A 143 -11.89 13.73 -2.49
CA ASN A 143 -12.99 13.27 -3.34
C ASN A 143 -13.01 11.75 -3.55
N ASN A 144 -11.96 11.03 -3.16
CA ASN A 144 -11.86 9.58 -3.29
C ASN A 144 -12.13 8.84 -1.99
N ILE A 145 -12.49 9.56 -0.92
CA ILE A 145 -12.57 9.04 0.44
C ILE A 145 -13.92 9.40 1.07
N PHE A 146 -14.70 8.38 1.41
CA PHE A 146 -15.98 8.51 2.08
C PHE A 146 -15.77 8.68 3.60
N LEU A 147 -15.65 9.93 4.04
CA LEU A 147 -15.28 10.26 5.41
C LEU A 147 -16.24 9.69 6.47
N LEU A 148 -17.55 9.83 6.30
CA LEU A 148 -18.53 9.40 7.31
C LEU A 148 -18.43 7.90 7.64
N PRO A 149 -18.40 6.98 6.66
CA PRO A 149 -18.14 5.56 6.93
C PRO A 149 -16.83 5.29 7.69
N ILE A 150 -15.77 6.05 7.40
CA ILE A 150 -14.46 5.90 8.06
C ILE A 150 -14.57 6.32 9.53
N LEU A 151 -15.14 7.49 9.82
CA LEU A 151 -15.33 7.96 11.19
C LEU A 151 -16.18 6.99 12.01
N TYR A 152 -17.27 6.48 11.41
CA TYR A 152 -18.16 5.53 12.08
C TYR A 152 -17.46 4.22 12.43
N ARG A 153 -16.75 3.60 11.46
CA ARG A 153 -16.05 2.33 11.74
C ARG A 153 -14.86 2.52 12.67
N SER A 154 -14.16 3.66 12.63
CA SER A 154 -13.10 4.00 13.59
C SER A 154 -13.65 4.04 15.01
N TYR A 155 -14.77 4.74 15.22
CA TYR A 155 -15.42 4.84 16.52
C TYR A 155 -15.74 3.44 17.09
N ILE A 156 -16.37 2.57 16.30
CA ILE A 156 -16.67 1.21 16.74
C ILE A 156 -15.39 0.44 17.06
N THR A 157 -14.36 0.53 16.21
CA THR A 157 -13.08 -0.13 16.46
C THR A 157 -12.44 0.32 17.77
N PHE A 158 -12.45 1.62 18.07
CA PHE A 158 -11.96 2.14 19.35
C PHE A 158 -12.77 1.61 20.53
N CYS A 159 -14.10 1.63 20.46
CA CYS A 159 -14.97 1.08 21.51
C CYS A 159 -14.76 -0.42 21.75
N MET A 160 -14.41 -1.19 20.71
CA MET A 160 -14.12 -2.62 20.86
C MET A 160 -12.71 -2.90 21.40
N MET A 161 -11.73 -2.06 21.05
CA MET A 161 -10.34 -2.23 21.48
C MET A 161 -10.09 -1.73 22.91
N TRP A 162 -10.85 -0.74 23.37
CA TRP A 162 -10.75 -0.20 24.72
C TRP A 162 -12.10 -0.29 25.41
N ASN A 163 -12.19 -1.13 26.43
CA ASN A 163 -13.25 -1.00 27.43
C ASN A 163 -13.10 0.34 28.16
N ILE A 164 -14.20 0.84 28.70
CA ILE A 164 -14.25 2.07 29.53
C ILE A 164 -13.24 2.00 30.72
N PHE A 165 -12.79 0.80 31.09
CA PHE A 165 -11.83 0.54 32.17
C PHE A 165 -10.45 0.04 31.71
N GLY A 166 -10.09 0.20 30.42
CA GLY A 166 -8.70 0.11 29.95
C GLY A 166 -8.16 -1.28 29.58
N GLU A 167 -8.80 -2.38 29.98
CA GLU A 167 -8.34 -3.72 29.62
C GLU A 167 -9.31 -4.47 28.69
N THR A 168 -8.78 -4.90 27.54
CA THR A 168 -9.37 -5.92 26.67
C THR A 168 -9.17 -7.29 27.32
N LYS A 169 -10.19 -8.16 27.26
CA LYS A 169 -10.09 -9.58 27.67
C LYS A 169 -9.11 -10.35 26.81
#